data_AF-G0QGJ7-F1
#
_entry.id   AF-G0QGJ7-F1
#
_cell.length_a   1.000
_cell.length_b   1.000
_cell.length_c   1.000
_cell.angle_alpha   90.00
_cell.angle_beta   90.00
_cell.angle_gamma   90.00
#
_symmetry.space_group_name_H-M   'P 1'
#
loop_
_entity.id
_entity.type
_entity.pdbx_description
1 polymer ?
#
loop_
_entity_poly.entity_id
_entity_poly.type
_entity_poly.pdbx_seq_one_letter_code
_entity_poly.pdbx_strand_id
1 'polypeptide(L)'
;MPTDNLEVFKKVIFHLPRLKFTTVLMFSLALVYSSTTFYLAHTLLIDSLKPMSIFLFGLLFYLLPGIISPEFKTSFLPEYPRRWGYFLSLVNQFIFFIFSGLALASTSFAFGWQIIWFGLITLYVNNFFVLTLSVGPNYIRRISMLSLVQPVMILIGFHFVLGQFLQISWIAYAINFLVILGAGLVLLLSVYFTEYLVGSNVTNISILNLAAGLLQNEQDSLDLGRSVRPDVQTLQIKNRSGVKN
;
A
#
# COMPACT_ATOMS: atom_id res chain seq x y z
N MET A 1 -17.67 -36.01 1.26
CA MET A 1 -16.37 -35.46 1.68
C MET A 1 -16.27 -34.06 1.08
N PRO A 2 -16.52 -32.99 1.84
CA PRO A 2 -16.33 -31.64 1.34
C PRO A 2 -14.87 -31.27 1.55
N THR A 3 -14.03 -31.68 0.61
CA THR A 3 -12.65 -31.22 0.50
C THR A 3 -12.62 -29.76 0.05
N ASP A 4 -11.78 -29.00 0.75
CA ASP A 4 -10.80 -28.11 0.13
C ASP A 4 -11.19 -26.74 -0.45
N ASN A 5 -12.44 -26.28 -0.45
CA ASN A 5 -12.64 -24.91 -0.95
C ASN A 5 -12.01 -23.84 -0.03
N LEU A 6 -12.14 -23.98 1.29
CA LEU A 6 -11.56 -23.04 2.25
C LEU A 6 -10.04 -23.21 2.39
N GLU A 7 -9.54 -24.45 2.30
CA GLU A 7 -8.10 -24.72 2.34
C GLU A 7 -7.42 -24.29 1.05
N VAL A 8 -8.00 -24.53 -0.13
CA VAL A 8 -7.51 -23.98 -1.40
C VAL A 8 -7.61 -22.46 -1.39
N PHE A 9 -8.66 -21.85 -0.83
CA PHE A 9 -8.72 -20.39 -0.64
C PHE A 9 -7.57 -19.90 0.25
N LYS A 10 -7.32 -20.55 1.40
CA LYS A 10 -6.19 -20.23 2.29
C LYS A 10 -4.82 -20.46 1.64
N LYS A 11 -4.68 -21.49 0.81
CA LYS A 11 -3.43 -21.89 0.16
C LYS A 11 -3.10 -21.04 -1.08
N VAL A 12 -4.13 -20.58 -1.80
CA VAL A 12 -4.02 -19.76 -3.02
C VAL A 12 -3.97 -18.26 -2.72
N ILE A 13 -4.57 -17.76 -1.63
CA ILE A 13 -4.87 -16.33 -1.51
C ILE A 13 -3.90 -15.52 -0.61
N PHE A 14 -3.18 -16.08 0.37
CA PHE A 14 -2.35 -15.23 1.26
C PHE A 14 -0.99 -15.79 1.69
N HIS A 15 -0.24 -16.43 0.79
CA HIS A 15 1.20 -16.59 1.04
C HIS A 15 1.96 -15.38 0.49
N LEU A 16 2.13 -14.36 1.33
CA LEU A 16 3.02 -13.25 1.00
C LEU A 16 4.45 -13.76 0.80
N PRO A 17 5.17 -13.20 -0.19
CA PRO A 17 6.55 -13.56 -0.43
C PRO A 17 7.40 -13.36 0.82
N ARG A 18 8.39 -14.25 1.01
CA ARG A 18 9.34 -14.15 2.13
C ARG A 18 10.02 -12.78 2.09
N LEU A 19 10.23 -12.17 3.25
CA LEU A 19 10.84 -10.83 3.37
C LEU A 19 12.13 -10.71 2.54
N LYS A 20 13.02 -11.71 2.63
CA LYS A 20 14.28 -11.76 1.87
C LYS A 20 14.06 -11.67 0.36
N PHE A 21 13.04 -12.35 -0.15
CA PHE A 21 12.71 -12.30 -1.58
C PHE A 21 12.17 -10.93 -1.97
N THR A 22 11.24 -10.37 -1.19
CA THR A 22 10.69 -9.02 -1.42
C THR A 22 11.78 -7.95 -1.39
N THR A 23 12.71 -8.02 -0.44
CA THR A 23 13.84 -7.10 -0.38
C THR A 23 14.77 -7.24 -1.57
N VAL A 24 15.18 -8.47 -1.93
CA VAL A 24 16.04 -8.69 -3.10
C VAL A 24 15.37 -8.15 -4.37
N LEU A 25 14.09 -8.45 -4.55
CA LEU A 25 13.31 -7.98 -5.69
C LEU A 25 13.20 -6.44 -5.72
N MET A 26 13.02 -5.79 -4.56
CA MET A 26 13.00 -4.33 -4.44
C MET A 26 14.33 -3.70 -4.89
N PHE A 27 15.47 -4.28 -4.51
CA PHE A 27 16.79 -3.83 -4.94
C PHE A 27 17.01 -4.04 -6.44
N SER A 28 16.70 -5.24 -6.95
CA SER A 28 16.83 -5.55 -8.37
C SER A 28 15.97 -4.64 -9.24
N LEU A 29 14.71 -4.45 -8.86
CA LEU A 29 13.78 -3.58 -9.58
C LEU A 29 14.14 -2.10 -9.43
N ALA A 30 14.71 -1.67 -8.30
CA ALA A 30 15.18 -0.28 -8.18
C ALA A 30 16.28 0.02 -9.20
N LEU A 31 17.18 -0.93 -9.46
CA LEU A 31 18.21 -0.78 -10.48
C LEU A 31 17.62 -0.74 -11.89
N VAL A 32 16.66 -1.62 -12.19
CA VAL A 32 15.96 -1.64 -13.50
C VAL A 32 15.16 -0.36 -13.72
N TYR A 33 14.37 0.05 -12.73
CA TYR A 33 13.52 1.25 -12.81
C TYR A 33 14.37 2.50 -12.91
N SER A 34 15.41 2.66 -12.09
CA SER A 34 16.30 3.82 -12.18
C SER A 34 17.05 3.90 -13.51
N SER A 35 17.53 2.77 -14.04
CA SER A 35 18.19 2.74 -15.35
C SER A 35 17.22 3.12 -16.46
N THR A 36 15.99 2.60 -16.43
CA THR A 36 14.96 2.93 -17.41
C THR A 36 14.50 4.39 -17.31
N THR A 37 14.23 4.88 -16.10
CA THR A 37 13.86 6.28 -15.86
C THR A 37 14.97 7.23 -16.27
N PHE A 38 16.23 6.88 -15.99
CA PHE A 38 17.39 7.65 -16.44
C PHE A 38 17.47 7.69 -17.97
N TYR A 39 17.35 6.54 -18.63
CA TYR A 39 17.41 6.47 -20.09
C TYR A 39 16.30 7.33 -20.73
N LEU A 40 15.07 7.24 -20.22
CA LEU A 40 13.96 8.05 -20.69
C LEU A 40 14.19 9.55 -20.43
N ALA A 41 14.66 9.92 -19.23
CA ALA A 41 14.95 11.31 -18.92
C ALA A 41 16.09 11.88 -19.78
N HIS A 42 17.13 11.09 -20.03
CA HIS A 42 18.26 11.49 -20.86
C HIS A 42 17.85 11.69 -22.31
N THR A 43 17.10 10.74 -22.88
CA THR A 43 16.69 10.76 -24.29
C THR A 43 15.58 11.77 -24.60
N LEU A 44 14.70 12.07 -23.63
CA LEU A 44 13.51 12.90 -23.86
C LEU A 44 13.58 14.31 -23.28
N LEU A 45 14.44 14.55 -22.27
CA LEU A 45 14.41 15.81 -21.51
C LEU A 45 15.78 16.47 -21.30
N ILE A 46 16.80 15.71 -20.90
CA ILE A 46 18.07 16.29 -20.42
C ILE A 46 19.29 15.55 -21.00
N ASP A 47 19.86 16.12 -22.05
CA ASP A 47 21.06 15.58 -22.74
C ASP A 47 22.33 15.57 -21.86
N SER A 48 22.35 16.33 -20.76
CA SER A 48 23.54 16.49 -19.89
C SER A 48 23.54 15.61 -18.65
N LEU A 49 22.63 14.64 -18.53
CA LEU A 49 22.58 13.73 -17.39
C LEU A 49 23.79 12.78 -17.37
N LYS A 50 24.55 12.84 -16.27
CA LYS A 50 25.71 11.95 -16.06
C LYS A 50 25.23 10.53 -15.69
N PRO A 51 25.89 9.45 -16.14
CA PRO A 51 25.52 8.07 -15.79
C PRO A 51 25.45 7.79 -14.28
N MET A 52 26.25 8.51 -13.48
CA MET A 52 26.21 8.40 -12.01
C MET A 52 24.83 8.74 -11.42
N SER A 53 24.00 9.52 -12.13
CA SER A 53 22.64 9.85 -11.71
C SER A 53 21.71 8.63 -11.65
N ILE A 54 22.03 7.52 -12.32
CA ILE A 54 21.28 6.26 -12.21
C ILE A 54 21.24 5.80 -10.75
N PHE A 55 22.40 5.80 -10.08
CA PHE A 55 22.50 5.39 -8.68
C PHE A 55 21.71 6.35 -7.78
N LEU A 56 21.82 7.65 -8.01
CA LEU A 56 21.10 8.66 -7.25
C LEU A 56 19.58 8.51 -7.40
N PHE A 57 19.09 8.27 -8.62
CA PHE A 57 17.68 8.04 -8.90
C PHE A 57 17.19 6.75 -8.22
N GLY A 58 17.97 5.67 -8.34
CA GLY A 58 17.70 4.39 -7.67
C GLY A 58 17.57 4.56 -6.16
N LEU A 59 18.51 5.28 -5.55
CA LEU A 59 18.54 5.50 -4.13
C LEU A 59 17.35 6.35 -3.65
N LEU A 60 17.16 7.54 -4.23
CA LEU A 60 16.22 8.54 -3.69
C LEU A 60 14.76 8.25 -4.04
N PHE A 61 14.47 7.71 -5.22
CA PHE A 61 13.09 7.52 -5.67
C PHE A 61 12.55 6.12 -5.41
N TYR A 62 13.43 5.11 -5.36
CA TYR A 62 13.01 3.71 -5.30
C TYR A 62 13.43 3.02 -4.00
N LEU A 63 14.72 3.05 -3.65
CA LEU A 63 15.25 2.30 -2.50
C LEU A 63 14.89 2.92 -1.15
N LEU A 64 15.27 4.19 -0.91
CA LEU A 64 14.99 4.83 0.38
C LEU A 64 13.48 4.85 0.67
N PRO A 65 12.61 5.25 -0.26
CA PRO A 65 11.18 5.20 -0.01
C PRO A 65 10.66 3.77 0.22
N GLY A 66 11.24 2.80 -0.50
CA GLY A 66 10.90 1.39 -0.41
C GLY A 66 11.27 0.74 0.93
N ILE A 67 12.41 1.10 1.53
CA ILE A 67 12.94 0.51 2.77
C ILE A 67 12.51 1.28 4.02
N ILE A 68 12.45 2.62 3.96
CA ILE A 68 12.11 3.43 5.15
C ILE A 68 10.62 3.37 5.46
N SER A 69 9.76 3.50 4.43
CA SER A 69 8.30 3.45 4.63
C SER A 69 7.80 2.22 5.40
N PRO A 70 8.21 0.97 5.10
CA PRO A 70 7.73 -0.21 5.81
C PRO A 70 8.25 -0.28 7.25
N GLU A 71 9.47 0.20 7.52
CA GLU A 71 10.00 0.26 8.89
C GLU A 71 9.21 1.26 9.75
N PHE A 72 8.86 2.43 9.19
CA PHE A 72 7.97 3.38 9.86
C PHE A 72 6.59 2.75 10.13
N LYS A 73 5.97 2.14 9.12
CA LYS A 73 4.65 1.49 9.27
C LYS A 73 4.68 0.44 10.39
N THR A 74 5.67 -0.44 10.39
CA THR A 74 5.79 -1.52 11.39
C THR A 74 6.10 -0.98 12.79
N SER A 75 6.93 0.05 12.91
CA SER A 75 7.32 0.61 14.20
C SER A 75 6.17 1.39 14.87
N PHE A 76 5.33 2.04 14.07
CA PHE A 76 4.24 2.87 14.57
C PHE A 76 2.86 2.16 14.54
N LEU A 77 2.73 1.03 13.87
CA LEU A 77 1.54 0.16 13.89
C LEU A 77 1.97 -1.27 14.26
N PRO A 78 2.01 -1.62 15.55
CA PRO A 78 2.53 -2.90 16.03
C PRO A 78 1.81 -4.13 15.45
N GLU A 79 0.51 -3.98 15.20
CA GLU A 79 -0.36 -5.00 14.61
C GLU A 79 -0.11 -5.20 13.10
N TYR A 80 0.58 -4.25 12.43
CA TYR A 80 0.84 -4.33 11.00
C TYR A 80 2.10 -5.16 10.71
N PRO A 81 2.01 -6.31 10.01
CA PRO A 81 3.16 -7.18 9.88
C PRO A 81 4.22 -6.60 8.93
N ARG A 82 5.50 -6.64 9.35
CA ARG A 82 6.64 -6.12 8.58
C ARG A 82 6.67 -6.59 7.12
N ARG A 83 6.34 -7.87 6.86
CA ARG A 83 6.32 -8.45 5.51
C ARG A 83 5.31 -7.76 4.58
N TRP A 84 4.15 -7.38 5.11
CA TRP A 84 3.12 -6.65 4.37
C TRP A 84 3.62 -5.25 4.00
N GLY A 85 4.28 -4.56 4.93
CA GLY A 85 4.88 -3.26 4.65
C GLY A 85 5.86 -3.30 3.48
N TYR A 86 6.79 -4.26 3.48
CA TYR A 86 7.76 -4.38 2.38
C TYR A 86 7.10 -4.74 1.05
N PHE A 87 6.08 -5.59 1.06
CA PHE A 87 5.33 -5.94 -0.14
C PHE A 87 4.54 -4.75 -0.69
N LEU A 88 3.86 -4.00 0.18
CA LEU A 88 3.16 -2.76 -0.18
C LEU A 88 4.14 -1.73 -0.78
N SER A 89 5.31 -1.56 -0.17
CA SER A 89 6.35 -0.68 -0.70
C SER A 89 6.87 -1.11 -2.07
N LEU A 90 7.03 -2.41 -2.31
CA LEU A 90 7.40 -2.97 -3.61
C LEU A 90 6.34 -2.68 -4.68
N VAL A 91 5.06 -2.85 -4.35
CA VAL A 91 3.95 -2.51 -5.25
C VAL A 91 3.93 -1.01 -5.54
N ASN A 92 4.09 -0.18 -4.51
CA ASN A 92 4.18 1.27 -4.66
C ASN A 92 5.38 1.73 -5.49
N GLN A 93 6.51 1.04 -5.38
CA GLN A 93 7.69 1.28 -6.22
C GLN A 93 7.37 1.07 -7.71
N PHE A 94 6.61 0.03 -8.04
CA PHE A 94 6.14 -0.22 -9.42
C PHE A 94 5.13 0.83 -9.88
N ILE A 95 4.15 1.18 -9.05
CA ILE A 95 3.19 2.25 -9.34
C ILE A 95 3.92 3.57 -9.65
N PHE A 96 4.89 3.94 -8.80
CA PHE A 96 5.68 5.16 -9.01
C PHE A 96 6.51 5.10 -10.29
N PHE A 97 7.10 3.94 -10.62
CA PHE A 97 7.82 3.74 -11.87
C PHE A 97 6.93 4.00 -13.10
N ILE A 98 5.69 3.48 -13.11
CA ILE A 98 4.72 3.74 -14.19
C ILE A 98 4.45 5.24 -14.31
N PHE A 99 4.11 5.92 -13.20
CA PHE A 99 3.83 7.36 -13.22
C PHE A 99 5.04 8.19 -13.66
N SER A 100 6.25 7.79 -13.27
CA SER A 100 7.49 8.42 -13.71
C SER A 100 7.67 8.26 -15.22
N GLY A 101 7.46 7.07 -15.76
CA GLY A 101 7.51 6.83 -17.20
C GLY A 101 6.48 7.67 -17.98
N LEU A 102 5.23 7.71 -17.50
CA LEU A 102 4.17 8.54 -18.10
C LEU A 102 4.50 10.04 -18.04
N ALA A 103 5.06 10.51 -16.93
CA ALA A 103 5.46 11.90 -16.78
C ALA A 103 6.60 12.27 -17.74
N LEU A 104 7.59 11.37 -17.92
CA LEU A 104 8.70 11.58 -18.86
C LEU A 104 8.24 11.52 -20.33
N ALA A 105 7.22 10.72 -20.63
CA ALA A 105 6.62 10.65 -21.97
C ALA A 105 5.62 11.78 -22.26
N SER A 106 5.37 12.67 -21.29
CA SER A 106 4.41 13.76 -21.45
C SER A 106 4.90 14.82 -22.45
N THR A 107 3.96 15.48 -23.13
CA THR A 107 4.25 16.49 -24.15
C THR A 107 4.59 17.87 -23.57
N SER A 108 4.35 18.09 -22.28
CA SER A 108 4.69 19.35 -21.61
C SER A 108 5.06 19.12 -20.14
N PHE A 109 5.92 19.99 -19.63
CA PHE A 109 6.32 19.96 -18.23
C PHE A 109 5.12 20.05 -17.28
N ALA A 110 4.14 20.90 -17.59
CA ALA A 110 2.95 21.08 -16.75
C ALA A 110 2.13 19.79 -16.63
N PHE A 111 1.93 19.08 -17.74
CA PHE A 111 1.23 17.78 -17.73
C PHE A 111 2.04 16.71 -17.00
N GLY A 112 3.34 16.60 -17.28
CA GLY A 112 4.22 15.66 -16.56
C GLY A 112 4.24 15.90 -15.05
N TRP A 113 4.26 17.17 -14.64
CA TRP A 113 4.20 17.57 -13.24
C TRP A 113 2.89 17.13 -12.57
N GLN A 114 1.75 17.32 -13.24
CA GLN A 114 0.45 16.83 -12.74
C GLN A 114 0.41 15.31 -12.63
N ILE A 115 0.99 14.59 -13.59
CA ILE A 115 1.09 13.11 -13.57
C ILE A 115 1.89 12.65 -12.34
N ILE A 116 3.00 13.31 -12.02
CA ILE A 116 3.78 13.00 -10.80
C ILE A 116 2.94 13.21 -9.55
N TRP A 117 2.23 14.33 -9.42
CA TRP A 117 1.36 14.59 -8.27
C TRP A 117 0.24 13.58 -8.15
N PHE A 118 -0.39 13.22 -9.27
CA PHE A 118 -1.40 12.17 -9.29
C PHE A 118 -0.83 10.81 -8.86
N GLY A 119 0.41 10.51 -9.26
CA GLY A 119 1.15 9.35 -8.77
C GLY A 119 1.35 9.40 -7.25
N LEU A 120 1.80 10.52 -6.69
CA LEU A 120 1.99 10.69 -5.24
C LEU A 120 0.67 10.56 -4.46
N ILE A 121 -0.43 11.10 -4.97
CA ILE A 121 -1.78 10.91 -4.42
C ILE A 121 -2.14 9.42 -4.47
N THR A 122 -1.88 8.74 -5.58
CA THR A 122 -2.16 7.30 -5.72
C THR A 122 -1.39 6.48 -4.69
N LEU A 123 -0.11 6.78 -4.46
CA LEU A 123 0.68 6.12 -3.42
C LEU A 123 0.12 6.38 -2.02
N TYR A 124 -0.27 7.62 -1.73
CA TYR A 124 -0.90 7.99 -0.47
C TYR A 124 -2.20 7.20 -0.24
N VAL A 125 -3.09 7.21 -1.23
CA VAL A 125 -4.39 6.53 -1.21
C VAL A 125 -4.20 5.02 -1.04
N ASN A 126 -3.28 4.41 -1.80
CA ASN A 126 -2.98 2.97 -1.70
C ASN A 126 -2.46 2.61 -0.30
N ASN A 127 -1.54 3.40 0.24
CA ASN A 127 -1.06 3.21 1.62
C ASN A 127 -2.21 3.32 2.63
N PHE A 128 -3.06 4.33 2.49
CA PHE A 128 -4.17 4.56 3.41
C PHE A 128 -5.13 3.38 3.40
N PHE A 129 -5.62 2.96 2.23
CA PHE A 129 -6.56 1.85 2.13
C PHE A 129 -5.99 0.55 2.67
N VAL A 130 -4.76 0.18 2.28
CA VAL A 130 -4.17 -1.08 2.74
C VAL A 130 -3.99 -1.07 4.25
N LEU A 131 -3.52 0.04 4.84
CA LEU A 131 -3.35 0.14 6.29
C LEU A 131 -4.68 0.16 7.03
N THR A 132 -5.68 0.90 6.55
CA THR A 132 -7.02 0.94 7.16
C THR A 132 -7.69 -0.43 7.12
N LEU A 133 -7.57 -1.16 6.01
CA LEU A 133 -8.11 -2.52 5.92
C LEU A 133 -7.32 -3.49 6.82
N SER A 134 -6.01 -3.32 6.95
CA SER A 134 -5.18 -4.27 7.70
C SER A 134 -5.23 -4.09 9.22
N VAL A 135 -5.39 -2.86 9.72
CA VAL A 135 -5.28 -2.52 11.16
C VAL A 135 -6.58 -1.92 11.71
N GLY A 136 -7.50 -1.50 10.85
CA GLY A 136 -8.80 -0.96 11.25
C GLY A 136 -8.79 0.55 11.59
N PRO A 137 -9.98 1.10 11.88
CA PRO A 137 -10.24 2.54 12.07
C PRO A 137 -9.67 3.12 13.37
N ASN A 138 -9.35 2.28 14.36
CA ASN A 138 -8.82 2.75 15.66
C ASN A 138 -7.53 3.58 15.50
N TYR A 139 -6.73 3.29 14.47
CA TYR A 139 -5.48 3.98 14.18
C TYR A 139 -5.59 4.99 13.03
N ILE A 140 -6.79 5.40 12.61
CA ILE A 140 -7.00 6.12 11.34
C ILE A 140 -6.18 7.40 11.19
N ARG A 141 -6.02 8.19 12.26
CA ARG A 141 -5.19 9.40 12.26
C ARG A 141 -3.72 9.07 12.01
N ARG A 142 -3.23 8.01 12.66
CA ARG A 142 -1.85 7.54 12.52
C ARG A 142 -1.63 6.93 11.13
N ILE A 143 -2.60 6.16 10.62
CA ILE A 143 -2.60 5.61 9.27
C ILE A 143 -2.50 6.73 8.22
N SER A 144 -3.28 7.80 8.37
CA SER A 144 -3.21 8.96 7.47
C SER A 144 -1.81 9.57 7.44
N MET A 145 -1.19 9.78 8.61
CA MET A 145 0.18 10.31 8.68
C MET A 145 1.21 9.35 8.08
N LEU A 146 1.14 8.07 8.41
CA LEU A 146 2.08 7.04 7.90
C LEU A 146 1.94 6.82 6.39
N SER A 147 0.76 7.07 5.84
CA SER A 147 0.50 6.97 4.40
C SER A 147 1.24 8.04 3.58
N LEU A 148 1.62 9.16 4.22
CA LEU A 148 2.41 10.23 3.60
C LEU A 148 3.91 9.94 3.55
N VAL A 149 4.42 9.00 4.35
CA VAL A 149 5.87 8.77 4.50
C VAL A 149 6.54 8.50 3.14
N GLN A 150 5.98 7.58 2.33
CA GLN A 150 6.54 7.26 1.03
C GLN A 150 6.40 8.40 0.00
N PRO A 151 5.21 9.00 -0.20
CA PRO A 151 5.06 10.18 -1.06
C PRO A 151 6.00 11.34 -0.71
N VAL A 152 6.14 11.67 0.58
CA VAL A 152 6.96 12.80 1.05
C VAL A 152 8.44 12.53 0.79
N MET A 153 8.94 11.32 1.03
CA MET A 153 10.34 10.99 0.71
C MET A 153 10.64 11.12 -0.79
N ILE A 154 9.71 10.65 -1.63
CA ILE A 154 9.84 10.80 -3.08
C ILE A 154 9.85 12.29 -3.47
N LEU A 155 8.97 13.10 -2.87
CA LEU A 155 8.91 14.54 -3.11
C LEU A 155 10.21 15.25 -2.70
N ILE A 156 10.78 14.87 -1.56
CA ILE A 156 12.09 15.35 -1.09
C ILE A 156 13.18 14.99 -2.10
N GLY A 157 13.22 13.74 -2.55
CA GLY A 157 14.13 13.29 -3.61
C GLY A 157 13.96 14.12 -4.89
N PHE A 158 12.71 14.42 -5.26
CA PHE A 158 12.39 15.22 -6.43
C PHE A 158 12.94 16.63 -6.31
N HIS A 159 12.76 17.27 -5.16
CA HIS A 159 13.28 18.61 -4.89
C HIS A 159 14.80 18.67 -5.02
N PHE A 160 15.51 17.73 -4.38
CA PHE A 160 16.98 17.69 -4.39
C PHE A 160 17.58 17.37 -5.76
N VAL A 161 16.92 16.53 -6.56
CA VAL A 161 17.49 16.01 -7.80
C VAL A 161 17.05 16.80 -9.03
N LEU A 162 15.78 17.18 -9.10
CA LEU A 162 15.17 17.80 -10.28
C LEU A 162 14.65 19.21 -9.99
N GLY A 163 14.08 19.43 -8.80
CA GLY A 163 13.47 20.69 -8.42
C GLY A 163 14.42 21.89 -8.46
N GLN A 164 15.67 21.70 -8.04
CA GLN A 164 16.70 22.74 -8.12
C GLN A 164 17.06 23.11 -9.56
N PHE A 165 17.18 22.12 -10.46
CA PHE A 165 17.48 22.37 -11.87
C PHE A 165 16.31 23.01 -12.62
N LEU A 166 15.08 22.59 -12.29
CA LEU A 166 13.85 23.04 -12.93
C LEU A 166 13.30 24.35 -12.33
N GLN A 167 14.02 24.95 -11.37
CA GLN A 167 13.64 26.20 -10.68
C GLN A 167 12.19 26.20 -10.15
N ILE A 168 11.70 25.05 -9.69
CA ILE A 168 10.33 24.92 -9.21
C ILE A 168 10.21 25.65 -7.87
N SER A 169 9.38 26.69 -7.81
CA SER A 169 9.12 27.45 -6.59
C SER A 169 8.50 26.57 -5.49
N TRP A 170 8.90 26.80 -4.24
CA TRP A 170 8.31 26.18 -3.06
C TRP A 170 6.79 26.37 -2.97
N ILE A 171 6.26 27.45 -3.51
CA ILE A 171 4.81 27.71 -3.56
C ILE A 171 4.10 26.67 -4.45
N ALA A 172 4.71 26.30 -5.58
CA ALA A 172 4.16 25.29 -6.47
C ALA A 172 4.12 23.90 -5.80
N TYR A 173 5.13 23.58 -4.97
CA TYR A 173 5.10 22.39 -4.13
C TYR A 173 3.97 22.45 -3.10
N ALA A 174 3.83 23.57 -2.38
CA ALA A 174 2.84 23.73 -1.33
C ALA A 174 1.40 23.61 -1.86
N ILE A 175 1.08 24.25 -2.99
CA ILE A 175 -0.26 24.21 -3.59
C ILE A 175 -0.66 22.78 -3.97
N ASN A 176 0.23 22.04 -4.62
CA ASN A 176 -0.08 20.67 -5.03
C ASN A 176 -0.07 19.71 -3.83
N PHE A 177 0.76 19.97 -2.81
CA PHE A 177 0.76 19.18 -1.58
C PHE A 177 -0.56 19.32 -0.80
N LEU A 178 -1.20 20.50 -0.84
CA LEU A 178 -2.54 20.68 -0.28
C LEU A 178 -3.58 19.76 -0.94
N VAL A 179 -3.40 19.37 -2.20
CA VAL A 179 -4.28 18.40 -2.87
C VAL A 179 -4.12 17.01 -2.26
N ILE A 180 -2.90 16.59 -1.90
CA ILE A 180 -2.67 15.34 -1.18
C ILE A 180 -3.36 15.39 0.20
N LEU A 181 -3.21 16.50 0.93
CA LEU A 181 -3.86 16.67 2.23
C LEU A 181 -5.38 16.69 2.12
N GLY A 182 -5.92 17.31 1.07
CA GLY A 182 -7.35 17.31 0.76
C GLY A 182 -7.87 15.91 0.47
N ALA A 183 -7.15 15.11 -0.33
CA ALA A 183 -7.47 13.70 -0.55
C ALA A 183 -7.47 12.91 0.77
N GLY A 184 -6.50 13.17 1.65
CA GLY A 184 -6.47 12.59 2.98
C GLY A 184 -7.65 12.95 3.86
N LEU A 185 -8.07 14.22 3.85
CA LEU A 185 -9.25 14.67 4.58
C LEU A 185 -10.51 13.99 4.05
N VAL A 186 -10.69 13.90 2.73
CA VAL A 186 -11.82 13.21 2.11
C VAL A 186 -11.85 11.73 2.49
N LEU A 187 -10.70 11.04 2.46
CA LEU A 187 -10.61 9.64 2.86
C LEU A 187 -10.93 9.44 4.34
N LEU A 188 -10.41 10.31 5.23
CA LEU A 188 -10.73 10.29 6.65
C LEU A 188 -12.23 10.43 6.87
N LEU A 189 -12.85 11.45 6.26
CA LEU A 189 -14.31 11.67 6.35
C LEU A 189 -15.10 10.49 5.79
N SER A 190 -14.63 9.88 4.69
CA SER A 190 -15.28 8.72 4.09
C SER A 190 -15.27 7.52 5.03
N VAL A 191 -14.16 7.26 5.73
CA VAL A 191 -14.07 6.20 6.73
C VAL A 191 -15.00 6.47 7.91
N TYR A 192 -14.98 7.69 8.46
CA TYR A 192 -15.87 8.07 9.56
C TYR A 192 -17.35 7.96 9.18
N PHE A 193 -17.71 8.43 7.99
CA PHE A 193 -19.08 8.35 7.49
C PHE A 193 -19.52 6.90 7.27
N THR A 194 -18.64 6.06 6.72
CA THR A 194 -18.90 4.62 6.54
C THR A 194 -19.16 3.94 7.88
N GLU A 195 -18.27 4.14 8.86
CA GLU A 195 -18.42 3.58 10.21
C GLU A 195 -19.68 4.10 10.92
N TYR A 196 -20.01 5.39 10.76
CA TYR A 196 -21.23 5.97 11.30
C TYR A 196 -22.49 5.34 10.69
N LEU A 197 -22.56 5.20 9.37
CA LEU A 197 -23.70 4.58 8.68
C LEU A 197 -23.89 3.12 9.09
N VAL A 198 -22.80 2.37 9.24
CA VAL A 198 -22.84 0.98 9.71
C VAL A 198 -23.33 0.91 11.16
N GLY A 199 -22.72 1.69 12.06
CA GLY A 199 -23.08 1.72 13.47
C GLY A 199 -24.52 2.18 13.73
N SER A 200 -25.08 2.99 12.82
CA SER A 200 -26.49 3.39 12.88
C SER A 200 -27.48 2.27 12.52
N ASN A 201 -27.04 1.27 11.74
CA ASN A 201 -27.88 0.15 11.30
C ASN A 201 -27.65 -1.12 12.13
N VAL A 202 -26.45 -1.30 12.69
CA VAL A 202 -26.06 -2.47 13.46
C VAL A 202 -25.28 -2.03 14.70
N THR A 203 -25.87 -2.21 15.89
CA THR A 203 -25.23 -1.82 17.15
C THR A 203 -23.96 -2.60 17.40
N ASN A 204 -22.87 -1.90 17.74
CA ASN A 204 -21.57 -2.44 18.14
C ASN A 204 -20.78 -3.21 17.07
N ILE A 205 -21.04 -3.00 15.77
CA ILE A 205 -20.28 -3.67 14.70
C ILE A 205 -19.56 -2.64 13.83
N SER A 206 -18.24 -2.79 13.74
CA SER A 206 -17.39 -2.05 12.80
C SER A 206 -16.97 -2.99 11.67
N ILE A 207 -17.35 -2.66 10.43
CA ILE A 207 -16.99 -3.47 9.25
C ILE A 207 -15.49 -3.45 9.03
N LEU A 208 -14.82 -2.32 9.29
CA LEU A 208 -13.38 -2.22 9.10
C LEU A 208 -12.60 -2.98 10.19
N ASN A 209 -13.08 -3.01 11.44
CA ASN A 209 -12.50 -3.90 12.44
C ASN A 209 -12.68 -5.37 12.04
N LEU A 210 -13.87 -5.76 11.55
CA LEU A 210 -14.10 -7.12 11.07
C LEU A 210 -13.17 -7.48 9.89
N ALA A 211 -13.00 -6.56 8.94
CA ALA A 211 -12.07 -6.74 7.82
C ALA A 211 -10.62 -6.88 8.30
N ALA A 212 -10.21 -6.07 9.29
CA ALA A 212 -8.89 -6.15 9.90
C ALA A 212 -8.69 -7.48 10.64
N GLY A 213 -9.64 -7.90 11.48
CA GLY A 213 -9.61 -9.18 12.18
C GLY A 213 -9.49 -10.38 11.22
N LEU A 214 -10.29 -10.38 10.14
CA LEU A 214 -10.19 -11.39 9.08
C LEU A 214 -8.81 -11.42 8.40
N LEU A 215 -8.20 -10.25 8.14
CA LEU A 215 -6.88 -10.16 7.52
C LEU A 215 -5.74 -10.53 8.48
N GLN A 216 -5.92 -10.29 9.78
CA GLN A 216 -4.97 -10.66 10.83
C GLN A 216 -5.12 -12.13 11.26
N ASN A 217 -6.07 -12.88 10.70
CA ASN A 217 -6.48 -14.21 11.17
C ASN A 217 -6.89 -14.21 12.67
N GLU A 218 -7.36 -13.08 13.19
CA GLU A 218 -7.98 -13.02 14.50
C GLU A 218 -9.45 -13.46 14.37
N GLN A 219 -9.86 -14.38 15.24
CA GLN A 219 -11.20 -14.94 15.21
C GLN A 219 -12.14 -14.03 16.00
N ASP A 220 -12.62 -12.97 15.37
CA ASP A 220 -13.65 -12.12 15.97
C ASP A 220 -14.97 -12.88 16.09
N SER A 221 -15.53 -12.92 17.29
CA SER A 221 -16.87 -13.47 17.50
C SER A 221 -17.87 -12.56 16.81
N LEU A 222 -18.43 -13.05 15.70
CA LEU A 222 -19.53 -12.43 14.96
C LEU A 222 -20.83 -12.57 15.80
N ASP A 223 -20.90 -11.88 16.93
CA ASP A 223 -22.14 -11.71 17.67
C ASP A 223 -22.91 -10.56 17.03
N LEU A 224 -23.68 -10.90 15.99
CA LEU A 224 -24.53 -9.98 15.25
C LEU A 224 -25.71 -9.46 16.11
N GLY A 225 -25.75 -9.73 17.43
CA GLY A 225 -26.88 -9.41 18.30
C GLY A 225 -28.16 -10.15 17.93
N ARG A 226 -28.07 -11.17 17.07
CA ARG A 226 -29.18 -12.05 16.67
C ARG A 226 -28.93 -13.44 17.20
N SER A 227 -29.89 -13.94 17.97
CA SER A 227 -29.92 -15.36 18.33
C SER A 227 -30.20 -16.17 17.06
N VAL A 228 -29.15 -16.77 16.50
CA VAL A 228 -29.27 -17.77 15.43
C VAL A 228 -29.12 -19.13 16.09
N ARG A 229 -30.05 -20.05 15.85
CA ARG A 229 -29.83 -21.48 16.12
C ARG A 229 -29.06 -22.01 14.91
N PRO A 230 -27.75 -22.26 14.99
CA PRO A 230 -27.04 -22.89 13.89
C PRO A 230 -27.59 -24.31 13.70
N ASP A 231 -27.82 -24.72 12.47
CA ASP A 231 -28.10 -26.12 12.15
C ASP A 231 -26.82 -26.92 12.39
N VAL A 232 -26.70 -27.50 13.59
CA VAL A 232 -25.57 -28.34 13.95
C VAL A 232 -25.74 -29.69 13.25
N GLN A 233 -25.11 -29.86 12.09
CA GLN A 233 -25.05 -31.16 11.43
C GLN A 233 -24.14 -32.10 12.26
N THR A 234 -24.76 -33.06 12.94
CA THR A 234 -24.04 -34.09 13.70
C THR A 234 -23.52 -35.14 12.73
N LEU A 235 -22.20 -35.30 12.67
CA LEU A 235 -21.55 -36.25 11.79
C LEU A 235 -21.58 -37.65 12.43
N GLN A 236 -22.50 -38.52 11.99
CA GLN A 236 -22.50 -39.94 12.39
C GLN A 236 -21.46 -40.71 11.58
N ILE A 237 -20.36 -41.10 12.22
CA ILE A 237 -19.36 -42.01 11.66
C ILE A 237 -19.73 -43.44 12.09
N LYS A 238 -20.21 -44.27 11.17
CA LYS A 238 -20.30 -45.73 11.38
C LYS A 238 -19.00 -46.37 10.94
N ASN A 239 -18.17 -46.81 11.90
CA ASN A 239 -17.06 -47.70 11.61
C ASN A 239 -17.61 -49.09 11.23
N ARG A 240 -17.29 -49.59 10.03
CA ARG A 240 -17.32 -51.03 9.79
C ARG A 240 -16.12 -51.60 10.54
N SER A 241 -16.38 -52.35 11.59
CA SER A 241 -15.39 -53.16 12.28
C SER A 241 -14.65 -54.04 11.26
N GLY A 242 -13.42 -53.67 10.95
CA GLY A 242 -12.48 -54.51 10.22
C GLY A 242 -11.86 -55.57 11.14
N VAL A 243 -12.67 -56.31 11.90
CA VAL A 243 -12.23 -57.55 12.52
C VAL A 243 -12.74 -58.68 11.64
N LYS A 244 -11.90 -59.11 10.71
CA LYS A 244 -11.97 -60.47 10.17
C LYS A 244 -11.02 -61.31 11.04
N ASN A 245 -11.60 -62.27 11.77
CA ASN A 245 -10.86 -63.48 12.17
C ASN A 245 -10.41 -64.24 10.93
#